data_AF-A0A5D0CYJ7-F1
#
_entry.id   AF-A0A5D0CYJ7-F1
#
_cell.length_a   1.000
_cell.length_b   1.000
_cell.length_c   1.000
_cell.angle_alpha   90.00
_cell.angle_beta   90.00
_cell.angle_gamma   90.00
#
_symmetry.space_group_name_H-M   'P 1'
#
loop_
_entity.id
_entity.type
_entity.pdbx_description
1 polymer ?
#
loop_
_entity_poly.entity_id
_entity_poly.type
_entity_poly.pdbx_seq_one_letter_code
_entity_poly.pdbx_strand_id
1 'polypeptide(L)' 'MREVFYLIQLAQKGDRQAEVELIQRYEPLINKYSRQDGRLNEDCKQQLILEFILAVRRFDLNRY' A
#
# COMPACT_ATOMS: atom_id res chain seq x y z
N MET A 1 8.25 -2.96 -13.76
CA MET A 1 7.11 -2.74 -12.85
C MET A 1 5.85 -3.18 -13.55
N ARG A 2 4.96 -3.90 -12.86
CA ARG A 2 3.63 -4.24 -13.40
C ARG A 2 2.70 -3.03 -13.32
N GLU A 3 1.64 -2.98 -14.12
CA GLU A 3 0.62 -1.93 -14.02
C GLU A 3 -0.08 -1.96 -12.65
N VAL A 4 -0.43 -0.78 -12.12
CA VAL A 4 -1.04 -0.66 -10.77
C VAL A 4 -2.36 -1.42 -10.71
N PHE A 5 -3.19 -1.28 -11.74
CA PHE A 5 -4.48 -1.98 -11.83
C PHE A 5 -4.30 -3.51 -11.74
N TYR A 6 -3.34 -4.05 -12.48
CA TYR A 6 -3.03 -5.47 -12.47
C TYR A 6 -2.53 -5.95 -11.11
N LEU A 7 -1.72 -5.14 -10.42
CA LEU A 7 -1.27 -5.45 -9.06
C LEU A 7 -2.40 -5.47 -8.05
N ILE A 8 -3.36 -4.53 -8.15
CA ILE A 8 -4.52 -4.51 -7.27
C ILE A 8 -5.36 -5.78 -7.48
N GLN A 9 -5.60 -6.17 -8.73
CA GLN A 9 -6.32 -7.42 -9.04
C GLN A 9 -5.64 -8.66 -8.46
N LEU A 10 -4.30 -8.75 -8.56
CA LEU A 10 -3.54 -9.87 -7.99
C LEU A 10 -3.57 -9.86 -6.46
N ALA A 11 -3.37 -8.70 -5.84
CA ALA A 11 -3.43 -8.54 -4.39
C ALA A 11 -4.80 -8.93 -3.83
N GLN A 12 -5.89 -8.55 -4.50
CA GLN A 12 -7.26 -8.95 -4.13
C GLN A 12 -7.51 -10.46 -4.23
N LYS A 13 -6.76 -11.17 -5.09
CA LYS A 13 -6.78 -12.63 -5.21
C LYS A 13 -5.87 -13.33 -4.19
N GLY A 14 -5.20 -12.58 -3.31
CA GLY A 14 -4.32 -13.11 -2.27
C GLY A 14 -2.85 -13.23 -2.67
N ASP A 15 -2.43 -12.64 -3.80
CA ASP A 15 -1.01 -12.59 -4.19
C ASP A 15 -0.24 -11.62 -3.27
N ARG A 16 0.49 -12.20 -2.31
CA ARG A 16 1.33 -11.44 -1.36
C ARG A 16 2.46 -10.69 -2.05
N GLN A 17 2.96 -11.18 -3.18
CA GLN A 17 4.03 -10.52 -3.92
C GLN A 17 3.52 -9.26 -4.62
N ALA A 18 2.25 -9.26 -5.05
CA ALA A 18 1.60 -8.06 -5.56
C ALA A 18 1.37 -7.02 -4.46
N GLU A 19 0.99 -7.44 -3.24
CA GLU A 19 0.90 -6.53 -2.08
C GLU A 19 2.25 -5.88 -1.76
N VAL A 20 3.34 -6.66 -1.73
CA VAL A 20 4.70 -6.14 -1.49
C VAL A 20 5.12 -5.15 -2.58
N GLU A 21 4.86 -5.45 -3.86
CA GLU A 21 5.20 -4.53 -4.96
C GLU A 21 4.42 -3.20 -4.84
N LEU A 22 3.15 -3.24 -4.43
CA LEU A 22 2.36 -2.04 -4.17
C LEU A 22 2.92 -1.23 -3.00
N ILE A 23 3.27 -1.88 -1.88
CA ILE A 23 3.86 -1.21 -0.72
C ILE A 23 5.18 -0.54 -1.10
N GLN A 24 6.07 -1.24 -1.78
CA GLN A 24 7.36 -0.69 -2.24
C GLN A 24 7.18 0.49 -3.19
N ARG A 25 6.21 0.40 -4.10
CA ARG A 25 5.92 1.48 -5.05
C ARG A 25 5.45 2.76 -4.36
N TYR A 26 4.66 2.63 -3.29
CA TYR A 26 4.13 3.77 -2.54
C TYR A 26 4.87 4.06 -1.24
N GLU A 27 5.99 3.37 -0.98
CA GLU A 27 6.82 3.57 0.22
C GLU A 27 7.22 5.03 0.44
N PRO A 28 7.59 5.83 -0.58
CA PRO A 28 7.89 7.25 -0.38
C PRO A 28 6.73 8.05 0.21
N LEU A 29 5.48 7.75 -0.17
CA LEU A 29 4.30 8.39 0.41
C LEU A 29 4.03 7.89 1.82
N ILE A 30 4.13 6.59 2.05
CA ILE A 30 3.98 5.99 3.39
C ILE A 30 4.99 6.65 4.35
N ASN A 31 6.26 6.73 3.96
CA ASN A 31 7.33 7.37 4.75
C ASN A 31 7.12 8.88 4.92
N LYS A 32 6.45 9.56 3.98
CA LYS A 32 6.12 10.98 4.10
C LYS A 32 5.05 11.20 5.18
N TYR A 33 4.02 10.36 5.19
CA TYR A 33 2.88 10.49 6.11
C TYR A 33 3.13 9.87 7.48
N SER A 34 4.12 8.99 7.62
CA SER A 34 4.53 8.45 8.92
C SER A 34 5.51 9.34 9.70
N ARG A 35 5.80 10.55 9.22
CA ARG A 35 6.70 11.48 9.93
C ARG A 35 5.96 12.29 10.97
N GLN A 36 6.51 12.32 12.18
CA GLN A 36 6.09 13.19 13.28
C GLN A 36 7.33 13.97 13.76
N ASP A 37 7.19 15.29 13.86
CA ASP A 37 8.28 16.21 14.24
C ASP A 37 9.58 16.01 13.42
N GLY A 38 9.42 15.77 12.11
CA GLY A 38 10.53 15.54 11.18
C GLY A 38 11.18 14.16 11.27
N ARG A 39 10.82 13.34 12.27
CA ARG A 39 11.35 11.98 12.46
C ARG A 39 10.36 10.94 11.93
N LEU A 40 10.91 9.84 11.44
CA LEU A 40 10.10 8.70 11.02
C LEU A 40 9.53 8.02 12.28
N ASN A 41 8.20 7.89 12.34
CA ASN A 41 7.54 7.09 13.36
C ASN A 41 7.26 5.70 12.77
N GLU A 42 7.98 4.68 13.27
CA GLU A 42 7.89 3.31 12.77
C GLU A 42 6.52 2.67 13.03
N ASP A 43 5.91 2.91 14.19
CA ASP A 43 4.56 2.40 14.50
C ASP A 43 3.52 3.02 13.56
N CYS A 44 3.65 4.32 13.28
CA CYS A 44 2.81 5.01 12.30
C CYS A 44 3.02 4.46 10.89
N LYS A 45 4.28 4.18 10.50
CA LYS A 45 4.59 3.52 9.22
C LYS A 45 3.92 2.17 9.11
N GLN A 46 4.02 1.33 10.15
CA GLN A 46 3.39 0.01 10.19
C GLN A 46 1.86 0.12 10.06
N GLN A 47 1.23 1.03 10.80
CA GLN A 47 -0.21 1.24 10.70
C GLN A 47 -0.64 1.69 9.30
N LEU A 48 0.09 2.62 8.68
CA LEU A 48 -0.20 3.07 7.32
C LEU A 48 -0.07 1.93 6.30
N ILE A 49 0.91 1.04 6.46
CA ILE A 49 1.06 -0.14 5.61
C ILE A 49 -0.16 -1.07 5.76
N LEU A 50 -0.59 -1.34 6.99
CA LEU A 50 -1.76 -2.18 7.26
C LEU A 50 -3.04 -1.60 6.63
N GLU A 51 -3.31 -0.32 6.86
CA GLU A 51 -4.47 0.37 6.27
C GLU A 51 -4.39 0.41 4.74
N PHE A 52 -3.19 0.60 4.18
CA PHE A 52 -2.99 0.57 2.74
C PHE A 52 -3.33 -0.79 2.13
N ILE A 53 -2.88 -1.90 2.75
CA ILE A 53 -3.23 -3.26 2.32
C ILE A 53 -4.75 -3.47 2.38
N LEU A 54 -5.39 -3.07 3.48
CA LEU A 54 -6.84 -3.18 3.65
C LEU A 54 -7.60 -2.37 2.58
N ALA A 55 -7.13 -1.16 2.25
CA ALA A 55 -7.69 -0.33 1.21
C ALA A 55 -7.58 -0.99 -0.17
N VAL A 56 -6.41 -1.54 -0.52
CA VAL A 56 -6.19 -2.29 -1.77
C VAL A 56 -7.15 -3.47 -1.88
N ARG A 57 -7.30 -4.25 -0.81
CA ARG A 57 -8.19 -5.42 -0.79
C ARG A 57 -9.67 -5.06 -0.96
N ARG A 58 -10.07 -3.86 -0.50
CA ARG A 58 -11.46 -3.36 -0.60
C ARG A 58 -11.70 -2.47 -1.81
N PHE A 59 -10.67 -2.19 -2.62
CA PHE A 59 -10.75 -1.25 -3.73
C PHE A 59 -11.72 -1.74 -4.81
N ASP A 60 -12.73 -0.94 -5.12
CA ASP A 60 -13.70 -1.28 -6.17
C ASP A 60 -13.16 -0.88 -7.55
N LEU A 61 -12.70 -1.88 -8.30
CA LEU A 61 -12.19 -1.73 -9.66
C LEU A 61 -13.27 -1.50 -10.71
N ASN A 62 -14.56 -1.70 -10.40
CA ASN A 62 -15.63 -1.47 -11.38
C ASN A 62 -16.11 -0.01 -11.37
N ARG A 63 -15.74 0.74 -10.33
CA ARG A 63 -16.10 2.15 -10.15
C ARG A 63 -15.16 3.12 -10.89
N TYR A 64 -13.94 2.69 -11.22
CA TYR A 64 -12.86 3.51 -11.80
C TYR A 64 -12.19 2.79 -12.95
#